data_AF-A0A1G9R830-F1
#
_entry.id   AF-A0A1G9R830-F1
#
_cell.length_a   1.000
_cell.length_b   1.000
_cell.length_c   1.000
_cell.angle_alpha   90.00
_cell.angle_beta   90.00
_cell.angle_gamma   90.00
#
_symmetry.space_group_name_H-M   'P 1'
#
loop_
_entity.id
_entity.type
_entity.pdbx_description
1 polymer ?
#
loop_
_entity_poly.entity_id
_entity_poly.type
_entity_poly.pdbx_seq_one_letter_code
_entity_poly.pdbx_strand_id
1 'polypeptide(L)'
;MIITHFASLAVQAAPAFDPETATQAYLATLDGAARARSDAYFEGGYWLILANFVIGLIVAGILLQTSFAKTLRDKLRAAVKFNWATTLVFAAVYSLITSILTFPMTLYEGFYREHAFNLSTMSLPDWLGEWAINLGVSTLMFAVFFTILYAVIRIARASWWMWGTALSVLFLGFMLFLSPIYIDPLFNDYQPMEAGELRDDILAVAHANGIPADDVYVFDVSRQSNRITANVSGLFDTTRIALSDTLVENTDRDEVMAVMAHEMGHYVLNHIWEMFAMFTLLLAIGFAVTNGLFGWANRVLGQRWGIADIGDVAGLPLLIACLSVFFFVATPVFNTIIRTDEAEADIFGLNAAREPDGFATTALRLSSYRKIEPGPLEEWFMFDHPSGRARVFMAMQWKAGQLEMGAADQTPDLRVDRAEAIAAELEAANAE
;
A
#
# COMPACT_ATOMS: atom_id res chain seq x y z
N MET A 1 49.57 55.80 -21.25
CA MET A 1 48.94 55.86 -19.92
C MET A 1 47.46 56.14 -20.15
N ILE A 2 46.48 55.27 -19.92
CA ILE A 2 46.39 54.00 -19.21
C ILE A 2 45.34 53.19 -19.99
N ILE A 3 45.76 52.11 -20.63
CA ILE A 3 44.90 50.96 -20.97
C ILE A 3 45.33 49.90 -19.95
N THR A 4 44.47 49.55 -18.99
CA THR A 4 44.47 48.29 -18.22
C THR A 4 43.58 48.43 -16.98
N HIS A 5 42.95 47.31 -16.58
CA HIS A 5 42.15 47.07 -15.36
C HIS A 5 40.64 47.28 -15.42
N PHE A 6 39.97 46.41 -16.18
CA PHE A 6 38.89 45.58 -15.62
C PHE A 6 39.05 44.17 -16.18
N ALA A 7 40.02 43.46 -15.62
CA ALA A 7 40.19 42.03 -15.84
C ALA A 7 39.10 41.29 -15.06
N SER A 8 38.35 40.44 -15.77
CA SER A 8 37.83 39.16 -15.32
C SER A 8 37.46 39.04 -13.83
N LEU A 9 36.21 39.37 -13.49
CA LEU A 9 35.46 38.50 -12.58
C LEU A 9 34.89 37.37 -13.45
N ALA A 10 35.76 36.46 -13.87
CA ALA A 10 35.28 35.11 -14.15
C ALA A 10 34.84 34.59 -12.78
N VAL A 11 33.55 34.67 -12.48
CA VAL A 11 32.95 33.81 -11.49
C VAL A 11 33.29 32.42 -11.97
N GLN A 12 34.29 31.82 -11.34
CA GLN A 12 34.58 30.42 -11.52
C GLN A 12 33.36 29.75 -10.91
N ALA A 13 32.37 29.44 -11.76
CA ALA A 13 31.22 28.67 -11.34
C ALA A 13 31.80 27.43 -10.64
N ALA A 14 31.51 27.28 -9.35
CA ALA A 14 31.77 26.02 -8.67
C ALA A 14 31.23 24.90 -9.58
N PRO A 15 31.90 23.75 -9.68
CA PRO A 15 31.36 22.65 -10.47
C PRO A 15 29.91 22.46 -10.05
N ALA A 16 28.99 22.57 -11.01
CA ALA A 16 27.56 22.48 -10.75
C ALA A 16 27.30 21.14 -10.05
N PHE A 17 26.52 21.16 -8.98
CA PHE A 17 26.08 19.95 -8.30
C PHE A 17 25.39 19.05 -9.34
N ASP A 18 25.92 17.84 -9.56
CA ASP A 18 25.40 16.90 -10.55
C ASP A 18 24.48 15.86 -9.87
N PRO A 19 23.15 15.89 -10.13
CA PRO A 19 22.21 14.96 -9.52
C PRO A 19 22.55 13.50 -9.77
N GLU A 20 23.05 13.14 -10.96
CA GLU A 20 23.35 11.75 -11.28
C GLU A 20 24.53 11.26 -10.46
N THR A 21 25.63 12.01 -10.41
CA THR A 21 26.78 11.70 -9.55
C THR A 21 26.39 11.59 -8.07
N ALA A 22 25.56 12.52 -7.57
CA ALA A 22 25.08 12.48 -6.19
C ALA A 22 24.18 11.26 -5.90
N THR A 23 23.32 10.90 -6.85
CA THR A 23 22.48 9.70 -6.77
C THR A 23 23.34 8.44 -6.71
N GLN A 24 24.35 8.34 -7.57
CA GLN A 24 25.27 7.21 -7.57
C GLN A 24 26.06 7.10 -6.27
N ALA A 25 26.41 8.24 -5.63
CA ALA A 25 27.09 8.24 -4.33
C ALA A 25 26.22 7.61 -3.24
N TYR A 26 24.92 7.92 -3.21
CA TYR A 26 23.97 7.28 -2.29
C TYR A 26 23.76 5.79 -2.60
N LEU A 27 23.54 5.44 -3.85
CA LEU A 27 23.30 4.04 -4.23
C LEU A 27 24.51 3.15 -3.97
N ALA A 28 25.73 3.70 -4.09
CA ALA A 28 26.96 2.98 -3.84
C ALA A 28 27.15 2.58 -2.37
N THR A 29 26.42 3.20 -1.42
CA THR A 29 26.49 2.78 0.00
C THR A 29 25.72 1.49 0.25
N LEU A 30 24.74 1.15 -0.59
CA LEU A 30 23.96 -0.08 -0.48
C LEU A 30 24.49 -1.14 -1.46
N ASP A 31 25.42 -1.97 -0.98
CA ASP A 31 26.00 -3.06 -1.75
C ASP A 31 25.85 -4.44 -1.07
N GLY A 32 26.55 -5.43 -1.62
CA GLY A 32 26.74 -6.73 -0.98
C GLY A 32 25.47 -7.47 -0.57
N ALA A 33 25.45 -7.93 0.67
CA ALA A 33 24.41 -8.80 1.20
C ALA A 33 23.10 -8.05 1.48
N ALA A 34 23.18 -6.79 1.92
CA ALA A 34 22.00 -5.96 2.19
C ALA A 34 21.18 -5.74 0.91
N ARG A 35 21.85 -5.38 -0.19
CA ARG A 35 21.20 -5.23 -1.49
C ARG A 35 20.60 -6.53 -2.01
N ALA A 36 21.36 -7.63 -1.96
CA ALA A 36 20.86 -8.93 -2.42
C ALA A 36 19.62 -9.41 -1.64
N ARG A 37 19.56 -9.13 -0.34
CA ARG A 37 18.41 -9.48 0.49
C ARG A 37 17.19 -8.58 0.19
N SER A 38 17.40 -7.28 0.00
CA SER A 38 16.37 -6.35 -0.48
C SER A 38 15.69 -6.87 -1.75
N ASP A 39 16.51 -7.18 -2.75
CA ASP A 39 16.06 -7.68 -4.04
C ASP A 39 15.31 -9.01 -3.88
N ALA A 40 15.87 -9.96 -3.11
CA ALA A 40 15.24 -11.24 -2.86
C ALA A 40 13.88 -11.13 -2.15
N TYR A 41 13.74 -10.21 -1.18
CA TYR A 41 12.46 -9.93 -0.54
C TYR A 41 11.47 -9.43 -1.60
N PHE A 42 11.81 -8.33 -2.26
CA PHE A 42 10.90 -7.62 -3.14
C PHE A 42 10.49 -8.46 -4.36
N GLU A 43 11.45 -9.13 -5.01
CA GLU A 43 11.19 -10.03 -6.14
C GLU A 43 10.38 -11.26 -5.73
N GLY A 44 10.56 -11.74 -4.49
CA GLY A 44 9.69 -12.75 -3.91
C GLY A 44 8.22 -12.34 -3.95
N GLY A 45 7.93 -11.05 -3.71
CA GLY A 45 6.58 -10.47 -3.80
C GLY A 45 5.92 -10.66 -5.16
N TYR A 46 6.68 -10.61 -6.27
CA TYR A 46 6.13 -10.83 -7.61
C TYR A 46 5.56 -12.24 -7.76
N TRP A 47 6.27 -13.23 -7.22
CA TRP A 47 5.82 -14.61 -7.21
C TRP A 47 4.65 -14.83 -6.26
N LEU A 48 4.57 -14.10 -5.15
CA LEU A 48 3.42 -14.15 -4.24
C LEU A 48 2.15 -13.63 -4.92
N ILE A 49 2.22 -12.56 -5.72
CA ILE A 49 1.07 -12.08 -6.52
C ILE A 49 0.53 -13.20 -7.42
N LEU A 50 1.42 -13.87 -8.15
CA LEU A 50 1.05 -14.99 -9.02
C LEU A 50 0.53 -16.21 -8.21
N ALA A 51 1.22 -16.57 -7.13
CA ALA A 51 0.87 -17.71 -6.30
C ALA A 51 -0.51 -17.51 -5.66
N ASN A 52 -0.79 -16.35 -5.08
CA ASN A 52 -2.09 -16.01 -4.50
C ASN A 52 -3.21 -16.04 -5.53
N PHE A 53 -2.96 -15.50 -6.73
CA PHE A 53 -3.92 -15.57 -7.82
C PHE A 53 -4.24 -17.03 -8.19
N VAL A 54 -3.21 -17.86 -8.40
CA VAL A 54 -3.38 -19.28 -8.76
C VAL A 54 -4.06 -20.07 -7.65
N ILE A 55 -3.65 -19.88 -6.40
CA ILE A 55 -4.26 -20.52 -5.23
C ILE A 55 -5.74 -20.13 -5.12
N GLY A 56 -6.07 -18.85 -5.29
CA GLY A 56 -7.45 -18.37 -5.30
C GLY A 56 -8.30 -19.07 -6.37
N LEU A 57 -7.77 -19.21 -7.60
CA LEU A 57 -8.45 -19.96 -8.66
C LEU A 57 -8.58 -21.45 -8.37
N ILE A 58 -7.57 -22.07 -7.76
CA ILE A 58 -7.61 -23.47 -7.32
C ILE A 58 -8.71 -23.65 -6.26
N VAL A 59 -8.77 -22.79 -5.24
CA VAL A 59 -9.80 -22.83 -4.20
C VAL A 59 -11.19 -22.67 -4.81
N ALA A 60 -11.40 -21.67 -5.66
CA ALA A 60 -12.67 -21.51 -6.37
C ALA A 60 -13.02 -22.76 -7.20
N GLY A 61 -12.04 -23.32 -7.92
CA GLY A 61 -12.17 -24.55 -8.69
C GLY A 61 -12.58 -25.75 -7.84
N ILE A 62 -11.94 -25.96 -6.68
CA ILE A 62 -12.26 -27.03 -5.74
C ILE A 62 -13.71 -26.89 -5.25
N LEU A 63 -14.12 -25.70 -4.82
CA LEU A 63 -15.46 -25.45 -4.28
C LEU A 63 -16.57 -25.66 -5.33
N LEU A 64 -16.27 -25.39 -6.60
CA LEU A 64 -17.17 -25.62 -7.73
C LEU A 64 -17.19 -27.09 -8.18
N GLN A 65 -16.02 -27.72 -8.35
CA GLN A 65 -15.91 -29.08 -8.90
C GLN A 65 -16.38 -30.16 -7.92
N THR A 66 -16.18 -29.95 -6.62
CA THR A 66 -16.67 -30.87 -5.57
C THR A 66 -18.16 -30.73 -5.30
N SER A 67 -18.86 -29.83 -6.01
CA SER A 67 -20.25 -29.45 -5.72
C SER A 67 -20.46 -28.93 -4.30
N PHE A 68 -19.40 -28.49 -3.61
CA PHE A 68 -19.49 -27.93 -2.26
C PHE A 68 -20.44 -26.72 -2.25
N ALA A 69 -20.22 -25.76 -3.15
CA ALA A 69 -21.03 -24.55 -3.24
C ALA A 69 -22.51 -24.87 -3.49
N LYS A 70 -22.80 -25.75 -4.46
CA LYS A 70 -24.15 -26.22 -4.74
C LYS A 70 -24.80 -26.87 -3.52
N THR A 71 -24.09 -27.81 -2.88
CA THR A 71 -24.60 -28.58 -1.75
C THR A 71 -24.88 -27.69 -0.53
N LEU A 72 -23.97 -26.74 -0.25
CA LEU A 72 -24.14 -25.79 0.84
C LEU A 72 -25.38 -24.91 0.60
N ARG A 73 -25.52 -24.33 -0.59
CA ARG A 73 -26.72 -23.57 -0.96
C ARG A 73 -28.00 -24.37 -0.77
N ASP A 74 -28.04 -25.60 -1.29
CA ASP A 74 -29.25 -26.45 -1.26
C ASP A 74 -29.63 -26.81 0.19
N LYS A 75 -28.66 -27.16 1.04
CA LYS A 75 -28.88 -27.40 2.48
C LYS A 75 -29.38 -26.14 3.19
N LEU A 76 -28.78 -24.98 2.92
CA LEU A 76 -29.18 -23.72 3.55
C LEU A 76 -30.59 -23.27 3.10
N ARG A 77 -30.95 -23.47 1.83
CA ARG A 77 -32.31 -23.20 1.33
C ARG A 77 -33.36 -24.13 1.95
N ALA A 78 -32.99 -25.37 2.25
CA ALA A 78 -33.86 -26.30 2.95
C ALA A 78 -34.04 -25.94 4.44
N ALA A 79 -32.98 -25.42 5.07
CA ALA A 79 -32.99 -25.07 6.50
C ALA A 79 -33.59 -23.67 6.77
N VAL A 80 -33.44 -22.71 5.85
CA VAL A 80 -33.76 -21.31 6.07
C VAL A 80 -34.73 -20.81 5.00
N LYS A 81 -35.86 -20.23 5.43
CA LYS A 81 -36.93 -19.76 4.52
C LYS A 81 -36.58 -18.46 3.79
N PHE A 82 -35.66 -17.66 4.32
CA PHE A 82 -35.36 -16.33 3.79
C PHE A 82 -34.09 -16.33 2.94
N ASN A 83 -34.22 -15.86 1.69
CA ASN A 83 -33.13 -15.78 0.71
C ASN A 83 -31.93 -14.96 1.20
N TRP A 84 -32.15 -13.88 1.96
CA TRP A 84 -31.06 -13.05 2.49
C TRP A 84 -30.26 -13.81 3.55
N ALA A 85 -30.92 -14.58 4.42
CA ALA A 85 -30.27 -15.36 5.47
C ALA A 85 -29.50 -16.55 4.87
N THR A 86 -30.02 -17.20 3.83
CA THR A 86 -29.26 -18.18 3.04
C THR A 86 -27.97 -17.57 2.49
N THR A 87 -28.03 -16.37 1.88
CA THR A 87 -26.85 -15.71 1.32
C THR A 87 -25.86 -15.30 2.41
N LEU A 88 -26.33 -14.75 3.53
CA LEU A 88 -25.50 -14.34 4.66
C LEU A 88 -24.68 -15.51 5.21
N VAL A 89 -25.36 -16.61 5.54
CA VAL A 89 -24.68 -17.81 6.06
C VAL A 89 -23.78 -18.43 5.00
N PHE A 90 -24.21 -18.45 3.73
CA PHE A 90 -23.38 -18.96 2.64
C PHE A 90 -22.07 -18.15 2.52
N ALA A 91 -22.17 -16.82 2.49
CA ALA A 91 -21.02 -15.93 2.33
C ALA A 91 -20.07 -16.04 3.53
N ALA A 92 -20.59 -16.16 4.75
CA ALA A 92 -19.78 -16.39 5.95
C ALA A 92 -19.04 -17.74 5.88
N VAL A 93 -19.73 -18.84 5.54
CA VAL A 93 -19.11 -20.16 5.40
C VAL A 93 -18.10 -20.20 4.26
N TYR A 94 -18.40 -19.54 3.14
CA TYR A 94 -17.47 -19.39 2.03
C TYR A 94 -16.19 -18.65 2.47
N SER A 95 -16.32 -17.52 3.17
CA SER A 95 -15.19 -16.76 3.72
C SER A 95 -14.32 -17.64 4.60
N LEU A 96 -14.92 -18.31 5.60
CA LEU A 96 -14.17 -19.16 6.54
C LEU A 96 -13.46 -20.33 5.85
N ILE A 97 -14.12 -21.01 4.90
CA ILE A 97 -13.52 -22.14 4.20
C ILE A 97 -12.39 -21.68 3.28
N THR A 98 -12.59 -20.58 2.56
CA THR A 98 -11.51 -19.99 1.75
C THR A 98 -10.33 -19.63 2.64
N SER A 99 -10.55 -18.96 3.78
CA SER A 99 -9.48 -18.62 4.71
C SER A 99 -8.73 -19.83 5.24
N ILE A 100 -9.42 -20.95 5.52
CA ILE A 100 -8.77 -22.21 5.93
C ILE A 100 -7.93 -22.79 4.78
N LEU A 101 -8.46 -22.80 3.56
CA LEU A 101 -7.78 -23.37 2.40
C LEU A 101 -6.57 -22.53 1.97
N THR A 102 -6.61 -21.21 2.16
CA THR A 102 -5.49 -20.30 1.87
C THR A 102 -4.56 -20.10 3.06
N PHE A 103 -4.94 -20.57 4.26
CA PHE A 103 -4.19 -20.36 5.51
C PHE A 103 -2.71 -20.70 5.43
N PRO A 104 -2.27 -21.82 4.79
CA PRO A 104 -0.84 -22.11 4.68
C PRO A 104 -0.05 -21.00 3.95
N MET A 105 -0.67 -20.40 2.92
CA MET A 105 -0.07 -19.28 2.20
C MET A 105 -0.07 -18.01 3.07
N THR A 106 -1.18 -17.71 3.74
CA THR A 106 -1.29 -16.58 4.66
C THR A 106 -0.27 -16.65 5.80
N LEU A 107 -0.07 -17.82 6.39
CA LEU A 107 0.92 -18.06 7.45
C LEU A 107 2.36 -17.96 6.91
N TYR A 108 2.61 -18.48 5.71
CA TYR A 108 3.92 -18.33 5.09
C TYR A 108 4.24 -16.86 4.82
N GLU A 109 3.34 -16.13 4.17
CA GLU A 109 3.54 -14.74 3.78
C GLU A 109 3.63 -13.81 4.98
N GLY A 110 2.66 -13.91 5.90
CA GLY A 110 2.52 -12.95 7.01
C GLY A 110 3.36 -13.27 8.24
N PHE A 111 3.81 -14.52 8.41
CA PHE A 111 4.64 -14.91 9.56
C PHE A 111 6.03 -15.37 9.12
N TYR A 112 6.15 -16.51 8.45
CA TYR A 112 7.46 -17.12 8.19
C TYR A 112 8.36 -16.26 7.30
N ARG A 113 7.82 -15.71 6.22
CA ARG A 113 8.57 -14.85 5.30
C ARG A 113 8.94 -13.53 5.98
N GLU A 114 8.03 -12.90 6.70
CA GLU A 114 8.34 -11.66 7.42
C GLU A 114 9.44 -11.85 8.47
N HIS A 115 9.45 -12.97 9.21
CA HIS A 115 10.52 -13.30 10.13
C HIS A 115 11.84 -13.63 9.41
N ALA A 116 11.79 -14.36 8.30
CA ALA A 116 12.98 -14.69 7.51
C ALA A 116 13.71 -13.45 6.97
N PHE A 117 13.01 -12.32 6.86
CA PHE A 117 13.57 -11.04 6.43
C PHE A 117 13.75 -10.02 7.56
N ASN A 118 13.53 -10.41 8.82
CA ASN A 118 13.62 -9.54 10.00
C ASN A 118 12.66 -8.33 9.94
N LEU A 119 11.45 -8.56 9.42
CA LEU A 119 10.44 -7.52 9.21
C LEU A 119 9.25 -7.65 10.17
N SER A 120 9.11 -8.79 10.86
CA SER A 120 8.11 -8.99 11.92
C SER A 120 8.78 -9.26 13.26
N THR A 121 8.20 -8.70 14.31
CA THR A 121 8.58 -8.88 15.72
C THR A 121 7.59 -9.73 16.50
N MET A 122 6.49 -10.17 15.86
CA MET A 122 5.39 -10.86 16.52
C MET A 122 5.75 -12.28 16.91
N SER A 123 5.31 -12.72 18.09
CA SER A 123 5.29 -14.16 18.37
C SER A 123 4.20 -14.85 17.54
N LEU A 124 4.36 -16.15 17.25
CA LEU A 124 3.34 -16.91 16.52
C LEU A 124 1.95 -16.87 17.21
N PRO A 125 1.83 -17.00 18.55
CA PRO A 125 0.55 -16.81 19.23
C PRO A 125 -0.09 -15.43 19.00
N ASP A 126 0.69 -14.36 19.07
CA ASP A 126 0.18 -12.99 18.88
C ASP A 126 -0.29 -12.79 17.44
N TRP A 127 0.52 -13.25 16.46
CA TRP A 127 0.15 -13.23 15.05
C TRP A 127 -1.15 -14.01 14.78
N LEU A 128 -1.30 -15.20 15.36
CA LEU A 128 -2.53 -15.99 15.25
C LEU A 128 -3.74 -15.30 15.91
N GLY A 129 -3.50 -14.57 17.01
CA GLY A 129 -4.52 -13.78 17.70
C GLY A 129 -5.05 -12.66 16.82
N GLU A 130 -4.16 -11.85 16.26
CA GLU A 130 -4.53 -10.78 15.34
C GLU A 130 -5.17 -11.31 14.05
N TRP A 131 -4.64 -12.41 13.49
CA TRP A 131 -5.24 -13.09 12.34
C TRP A 131 -6.67 -13.55 12.64
N ALA A 132 -6.94 -14.09 13.85
CA ALA A 132 -8.28 -14.53 14.23
C ALA A 132 -9.26 -13.34 14.39
N ILE A 133 -8.81 -12.22 14.95
CA ILE A 133 -9.60 -10.98 15.04
C ILE A 133 -9.93 -10.49 13.62
N ASN A 134 -8.93 -10.39 12.74
CA ASN A 134 -9.10 -9.97 11.36
C ASN A 134 -10.04 -10.92 10.60
N LEU A 135 -9.92 -12.24 10.78
CA LEU A 135 -10.82 -13.23 10.19
C LEU A 135 -12.28 -13.02 10.62
N GLY A 136 -12.52 -12.71 11.89
CA GLY A 136 -13.85 -12.43 12.42
C GLY A 136 -14.47 -11.17 11.80
N VAL A 137 -13.72 -10.07 11.78
CA VAL A 137 -14.15 -8.79 11.20
C VAL A 137 -14.39 -8.93 9.70
N SER A 138 -13.43 -9.47 8.95
CA SER A 138 -13.52 -9.65 7.51
C SER A 138 -14.65 -10.60 7.11
N THR A 139 -14.87 -11.70 7.85
CA THR A 139 -15.99 -12.62 7.58
C THR A 139 -17.34 -11.94 7.78
N LEU A 140 -17.49 -11.14 8.84
CA LEU A 140 -18.71 -10.39 9.09
C LEU A 140 -18.97 -9.37 7.96
N MET A 141 -17.96 -8.58 7.60
CA MET A 141 -18.07 -7.57 6.56
C MET A 141 -18.34 -8.19 5.20
N PHE A 142 -17.63 -9.27 4.84
CA PHE A 142 -17.83 -10.02 3.62
C PHE A 142 -19.26 -10.58 3.55
N ALA A 143 -19.75 -11.20 4.62
CA ALA A 143 -21.08 -11.77 4.66
C ALA A 143 -22.17 -10.70 4.49
N VAL A 144 -22.06 -9.56 5.18
CA VAL A 144 -22.99 -8.44 5.06
C VAL A 144 -22.97 -7.87 3.64
N PHE A 145 -21.78 -7.54 3.13
CA PHE A 145 -21.62 -6.96 1.80
C PHE A 145 -22.19 -7.87 0.71
N PHE A 146 -21.79 -9.15 0.67
CA PHE A 146 -22.27 -10.07 -0.36
C PHE A 146 -23.76 -10.39 -0.21
N THR A 147 -24.34 -10.31 0.99
CA THR A 147 -25.80 -10.39 1.15
C THR A 147 -26.53 -9.28 0.41
N ILE A 148 -26.07 -8.03 0.58
CA ILE A 148 -26.65 -6.87 -0.08
C ILE A 148 -26.34 -6.91 -1.59
N LEU A 149 -25.11 -7.25 -1.97
CA LEU A 149 -24.72 -7.35 -3.38
C LEU A 149 -25.57 -8.38 -4.13
N TYR A 150 -25.78 -9.57 -3.58
CA TYR A 150 -26.65 -10.57 -4.22
C TYR A 150 -28.13 -10.15 -4.24
N ALA A 151 -28.58 -9.31 -3.32
CA ALA A 151 -29.91 -8.70 -3.44
C ALA A 151 -29.93 -7.73 -4.63
N VAL A 152 -28.93 -6.87 -4.78
CA VAL A 152 -28.77 -5.96 -5.93
C VAL A 152 -28.67 -6.73 -7.24
N ILE A 153 -27.88 -7.80 -7.32
CA ILE A 153 -27.75 -8.63 -8.52
C ILE A 153 -29.12 -9.19 -8.94
N ARG A 154 -29.88 -9.72 -7.98
CA ARG A 154 -31.21 -10.30 -8.25
C ARG A 154 -32.25 -9.25 -8.68
N ILE A 155 -32.17 -8.04 -8.13
CA ILE A 155 -33.11 -6.93 -8.44
C ILE A 155 -32.74 -6.26 -9.77
N ALA A 156 -31.47 -5.87 -9.94
CA ALA A 156 -30.99 -5.07 -11.08
C ALA A 156 -30.70 -5.90 -12.34
N ARG A 157 -30.57 -7.23 -12.22
CA ARG A 157 -30.38 -8.18 -13.34
C ARG A 157 -29.28 -7.72 -14.29
N ALA A 158 -29.59 -7.45 -15.57
CA ALA A 158 -28.60 -7.05 -16.59
C ALA A 158 -27.81 -5.77 -16.23
N SER A 159 -28.36 -4.90 -15.38
CA SER A 159 -27.73 -3.67 -14.92
C SER A 159 -27.00 -3.81 -13.57
N TRP A 160 -26.87 -5.03 -13.03
CA TRP A 160 -26.27 -5.25 -11.72
C TRP A 160 -24.86 -4.71 -11.59
N TRP A 161 -24.08 -4.71 -12.66
CA TRP A 161 -22.69 -4.26 -12.61
C TRP A 161 -22.60 -2.79 -12.22
N MET A 162 -23.50 -1.93 -12.75
CA MET A 162 -23.56 -0.51 -12.36
C MET A 162 -24.02 -0.32 -10.91
N TRP A 163 -25.13 -0.96 -10.53
CA TRP A 163 -25.69 -0.82 -9.19
C TRP A 163 -24.84 -1.49 -8.11
N GLY A 164 -24.17 -2.58 -8.48
CA GLY A 164 -23.16 -3.25 -7.67
C GLY A 164 -21.96 -2.36 -7.45
N THR A 165 -21.48 -1.65 -8.48
CA THR A 165 -20.43 -0.64 -8.31
C THR A 165 -20.88 0.45 -7.35
N ALA A 166 -22.08 1.03 -7.54
CA ALA A 166 -22.60 2.05 -6.63
C ALA A 166 -22.66 1.56 -5.17
N LEU A 167 -23.12 0.32 -4.96
CA LEU A 167 -23.11 -0.32 -3.63
C LEU A 167 -21.69 -0.46 -3.09
N SER A 168 -20.74 -0.95 -3.90
CA SER A 168 -19.36 -1.13 -3.48
C SER A 168 -18.69 0.19 -3.12
N VAL A 169 -18.93 1.26 -3.89
CA VAL A 169 -18.42 2.60 -3.60
C VAL A 169 -18.95 3.11 -2.27
N LEU A 170 -20.26 2.97 -2.01
CA LEU A 170 -20.84 3.34 -0.73
C LEU A 170 -20.26 2.51 0.43
N PHE A 171 -20.06 1.21 0.22
CA PHE A 171 -19.49 0.33 1.21
C PHE A 171 -18.01 0.65 1.51
N LEU A 172 -17.20 0.89 0.47
CA LEU A 172 -15.80 1.30 0.61
C LEU A 172 -15.68 2.66 1.29
N GLY A 173 -16.49 3.64 0.88
CA GLY A 173 -16.54 4.95 1.52
C GLY A 173 -16.93 4.84 3.00
N PHE A 174 -17.92 3.99 3.34
CA PHE A 174 -18.26 3.71 4.73
C PHE A 174 -17.08 3.09 5.52
N MET A 175 -16.36 2.13 4.92
CA MET A 175 -15.20 1.51 5.55
C MET A 175 -14.04 2.49 5.76
N LEU A 176 -13.86 3.45 4.84
CA LEU A 176 -12.83 4.49 4.96
C LEU A 176 -12.99 5.32 6.24
N PHE A 177 -14.25 5.53 6.68
CA PHE A 177 -14.54 6.20 7.95
C PHE A 177 -14.55 5.23 9.14
N LEU A 178 -15.03 4.01 8.94
CA LEU A 178 -15.19 3.03 10.02
C LEU A 178 -13.83 2.48 10.50
N SER A 179 -12.90 2.21 9.58
CA SER A 179 -11.65 1.50 9.89
C SER A 179 -10.79 2.22 10.93
N PRO A 180 -10.42 3.51 10.74
CA PRO A 180 -9.52 4.19 11.67
C PRO A 180 -10.12 4.38 13.09
N ILE A 181 -11.45 4.32 13.21
CA ILE A 181 -12.16 4.57 14.48
C ILE A 181 -12.42 3.26 15.23
N TYR A 182 -12.73 2.17 14.53
CA TYR A 182 -13.24 0.95 15.16
C TYR A 182 -12.47 -0.33 14.82
N ILE A 183 -11.67 -0.34 13.75
CA ILE A 183 -10.92 -1.52 13.30
C ILE A 183 -9.45 -1.37 13.67
N ASP A 184 -8.80 -0.28 13.27
CA ASP A 184 -7.37 -0.07 13.51
C ASP A 184 -7.02 -0.08 15.01
N PRO A 185 -7.85 0.51 15.92
CA PRO A 185 -7.61 0.41 17.37
C PRO A 185 -7.75 -1.00 17.98
N LEU A 186 -8.14 -2.01 17.20
CA LEU A 186 -8.09 -3.42 17.63
C LEU A 186 -6.66 -3.98 17.57
N PHE A 187 -5.74 -3.31 16.87
CA PHE A 187 -4.39 -3.79 16.57
C PHE A 187 -3.29 -2.89 17.15
N ASN A 188 -3.47 -1.56 17.15
CA ASN A 188 -2.45 -0.62 17.60
C ASN A 188 -3.01 0.43 18.55
N ASP A 189 -2.15 0.88 19.47
CA ASP A 189 -2.45 1.95 20.40
C ASP A 189 -1.92 3.27 19.85
N TYR A 190 -2.77 4.29 19.80
CA TYR A 190 -2.40 5.64 19.36
C TYR A 190 -2.29 6.56 20.57
N GLN A 191 -1.12 7.16 20.76
CA GLN A 191 -0.86 8.10 21.85
C GLN A 191 -0.40 9.45 21.30
N PRO A 192 -0.75 10.58 21.93
CA PRO A 192 -0.14 11.86 21.60
C PRO A 192 1.38 11.80 21.69
N MET A 193 2.06 12.37 20.69
CA MET A 193 3.50 12.52 20.68
C MET A 193 3.92 13.47 21.82
N GLU A 194 5.02 13.13 22.50
CA GLU A 194 5.56 14.01 23.54
C GLU A 194 5.91 15.39 22.99
N ALA A 195 5.76 16.42 23.82
CA ALA A 195 6.13 17.78 23.44
C ALA A 195 7.65 17.88 23.22
N GLY A 196 8.06 18.44 22.08
CA GLY A 196 9.47 18.59 21.71
C GLY A 196 9.63 19.19 20.32
N GLU A 197 10.87 19.51 19.95
CA GLU A 197 11.21 20.20 18.69
C GLU A 197 10.67 19.46 17.46
N LEU A 198 10.80 18.12 17.41
CA LEU A 198 10.31 17.33 16.28
C LEU A 198 8.78 17.45 16.10
N ARG A 199 8.00 17.42 17.19
CA ARG A 199 6.55 17.59 17.14
C ARG A 199 6.19 18.98 16.62
N ASP A 200 6.88 20.00 17.12
CA ASP A 200 6.63 21.39 16.74
C ASP A 200 7.00 21.65 15.28
N ASP A 201 8.08 21.04 14.78
CA ASP A 201 8.50 21.11 13.38
C ASP A 201 7.48 20.44 12.44
N ILE A 202 6.97 19.25 12.81
CA ILE A 202 5.92 18.56 12.04
C ILE A 202 4.67 19.44 11.97
N LEU A 203 4.23 20.01 13.09
CA LEU A 203 3.05 20.89 13.13
C LEU A 203 3.29 22.18 12.33
N ALA A 204 4.50 22.74 12.36
CA ALA A 204 4.85 23.92 11.59
C ALA A 204 4.72 23.67 10.07
N VAL A 205 5.23 22.53 9.58
CA VAL A 205 5.09 22.15 8.16
C VAL A 205 3.62 21.87 7.82
N ALA A 206 2.88 21.20 8.71
CA ALA A 206 1.45 20.95 8.52
C ALA A 206 0.65 22.26 8.38
N HIS A 207 0.84 23.20 9.30
CA HIS A 207 0.14 24.49 9.30
C HIS A 207 0.55 25.36 8.11
N ALA A 208 1.82 25.37 7.73
CA ALA A 208 2.31 26.07 6.54
C ALA A 208 1.63 25.58 5.25
N ASN A 209 1.19 24.32 5.22
CA ASN A 209 0.51 23.70 4.09
C ASN A 209 -1.02 23.59 4.27
N GLY A 210 -1.59 24.27 5.27
CA GLY A 210 -3.03 24.35 5.46
C GLY A 210 -3.68 23.08 6.01
N ILE A 211 -2.91 22.22 6.67
CA ILE A 211 -3.42 21.00 7.31
C ILE A 211 -3.90 21.37 8.74
N PRO A 212 -5.20 21.24 9.04
CA PRO A 212 -5.78 21.66 10.33
C PRO A 212 -5.59 20.57 11.39
N ALA A 213 -4.33 20.31 11.77
CA ALA A 213 -3.98 19.35 12.82
C ALA A 213 -3.36 20.08 14.02
N ASP A 214 -3.86 19.79 15.22
CA ASP A 214 -3.37 20.39 16.47
C ASP A 214 -2.46 19.44 17.27
N ASP A 215 -2.37 18.18 16.85
CA ASP A 215 -1.56 17.17 17.52
C ASP A 215 -0.98 16.15 16.55
N VAL A 216 0.09 15.51 17.01
CA VAL A 216 0.79 14.44 16.30
C VAL A 216 0.69 13.20 17.17
N TYR A 217 0.39 12.04 16.58
CA TYR A 217 0.21 10.78 17.31
C TYR A 217 1.32 9.80 16.98
N VAL A 218 1.82 9.10 18.00
CA VAL A 218 2.70 7.95 17.83
C VAL A 218 1.89 6.67 18.02
N PHE A 219 2.07 5.69 17.14
CA PHE A 219 1.46 4.37 17.26
C PHE A 219 2.49 3.25 17.24
N ASP A 220 2.19 2.18 17.99
CA ASP A 220 3.17 1.15 18.35
C ASP A 220 3.28 0.02 17.32
N VAL A 221 3.89 0.33 16.18
CA VAL A 221 4.16 -0.65 15.12
C VAL A 221 5.25 -1.63 15.53
N SER A 222 6.17 -1.24 16.42
CA SER A 222 7.26 -2.09 16.89
C SER A 222 6.79 -3.42 17.50
N ARG A 223 5.55 -3.49 17.99
CA ARG A 223 4.91 -4.72 18.50
C ARG A 223 4.62 -5.75 17.40
N GLN A 224 4.59 -5.31 16.14
CA GLN A 224 4.25 -6.10 14.96
C GLN A 224 5.41 -6.21 13.97
N SER A 225 6.12 -5.11 13.73
CA SER A 225 7.05 -4.97 12.61
C SER A 225 8.19 -4.01 12.89
N ASN A 226 9.33 -4.24 12.22
CA ASN A 226 10.47 -3.32 12.19
C ASN A 226 10.35 -2.24 11.09
N ARG A 227 9.23 -2.20 10.34
CA ARG A 227 9.03 -1.21 9.27
C ARG A 227 8.76 0.17 9.84
N ILE A 228 9.23 1.19 9.13
CA ILE A 228 8.83 2.59 9.35
C ILE A 228 7.54 2.89 8.58
N THR A 229 6.65 3.68 9.17
CA THR A 229 5.41 4.11 8.53
C THR A 229 4.86 5.38 9.18
N ALA A 230 4.10 6.14 8.42
CA ALA A 230 3.35 7.30 8.88
C ALA A 230 2.10 7.46 8.02
N ASN A 231 1.16 8.29 8.47
CA ASN A 231 0.03 8.72 7.66
C ASN A 231 -0.48 10.10 8.07
N VAL A 232 -1.14 10.76 7.13
CA VAL A 232 -1.99 11.92 7.40
C VAL A 232 -3.38 11.60 6.88
N SER A 233 -4.37 11.58 7.76
CA SER A 233 -5.73 11.15 7.42
C SER A 233 -6.80 11.97 8.14
N GLY A 234 -8.04 11.91 7.65
CA GLY A 234 -9.19 12.62 8.23
C GLY A 234 -9.81 13.62 7.27
N LEU A 235 -10.95 14.19 7.67
CA LEU A 235 -11.67 15.20 6.89
C LEU A 235 -11.88 16.45 7.74
N PHE A 236 -11.55 17.61 7.18
CA PHE A 236 -11.72 18.90 7.85
C PHE A 236 -11.07 18.87 9.26
N ASP A 237 -11.86 19.18 10.30
CA ASP A 237 -11.40 19.31 11.68
C ASP A 237 -11.07 17.97 12.37
N THR A 238 -11.17 16.83 11.68
CA THR A 238 -10.80 15.51 12.23
C THR A 238 -9.45 15.01 11.72
N THR A 239 -8.61 15.90 11.21
CA THR A 239 -7.32 15.53 10.63
C THR A 239 -6.36 15.02 11.70
N ARG A 240 -5.74 13.87 11.44
CA ARG A 240 -4.79 13.19 12.31
C ARG A 240 -3.48 13.02 11.55
N ILE A 241 -2.40 13.50 12.16
CA ILE A 241 -1.04 13.21 11.77
C ILE A 241 -0.55 12.09 12.68
N ALA A 242 -0.14 10.95 12.12
CA ALA A 242 0.36 9.84 12.91
C ALA A 242 1.64 9.24 12.31
N LEU A 243 2.58 8.84 13.16
CA LEU A 243 3.81 8.15 12.78
C LEU A 243 4.10 6.98 13.71
N SER A 244 4.78 5.96 13.20
CA SER A 244 5.14 4.81 14.01
C SER A 244 6.27 5.13 14.99
N ASP A 245 6.25 4.46 16.14
CA ASP A 245 7.38 4.41 17.06
C ASP A 245 8.70 4.01 16.35
N THR A 246 8.64 3.02 15.46
CA THR A 246 9.77 2.59 14.64
C THR A 246 10.32 3.69 13.72
N LEU A 247 9.49 4.61 13.22
CA LEU A 247 9.97 5.75 12.43
C LEU A 247 10.76 6.69 13.35
N VAL A 248 10.21 7.02 14.52
CA VAL A 248 10.85 7.93 15.49
C VAL A 248 12.16 7.36 16.03
N GLU A 249 12.21 6.05 16.32
CA GLU A 249 13.36 5.41 16.97
C GLU A 249 14.51 5.09 16.02
N ASN A 250 14.20 4.77 14.76
CA ASN A 250 15.21 4.29 13.81
C ASN A 250 15.68 5.35 12.80
N THR A 251 15.09 6.54 12.83
CA THR A 251 15.43 7.61 11.87
C THR A 251 15.84 8.90 12.56
N ASP A 252 16.59 9.74 11.86
CA ASP A 252 16.88 11.09 12.33
C ASP A 252 15.80 12.09 11.92
N ARG A 253 15.93 13.31 12.45
CA ARG A 253 14.94 14.38 12.23
C ARG A 253 14.65 14.62 10.74
N ASP A 254 15.67 14.67 9.88
CA ASP A 254 15.48 15.02 8.47
C ASP A 254 14.77 13.88 7.72
N GLU A 255 15.06 12.63 8.09
CA GLU A 255 14.32 11.44 7.62
C GLU A 255 12.85 11.49 8.06
N VAL A 256 12.56 11.80 9.33
CA VAL A 256 11.17 11.97 9.82
C VAL A 256 10.46 13.07 9.05
N MET A 257 11.09 14.25 8.90
CA MET A 257 10.50 15.38 8.19
C MET A 257 10.25 15.06 6.72
N ALA A 258 11.15 14.30 6.07
CA ALA A 258 10.96 13.83 4.70
C ALA A 258 9.73 12.91 4.57
N VAL A 259 9.62 11.90 5.43
CA VAL A 259 8.46 10.98 5.46
C VAL A 259 7.17 11.76 5.74
N MET A 260 7.15 12.60 6.77
CA MET A 260 5.95 13.34 7.15
C MET A 260 5.50 14.31 6.07
N ALA A 261 6.42 15.02 5.41
CA ALA A 261 6.06 15.93 4.33
C ALA A 261 5.55 15.20 3.08
N HIS A 262 6.05 13.99 2.79
CA HIS A 262 5.48 13.11 1.77
C HIS A 262 4.04 12.70 2.11
N GLU A 263 3.78 12.24 3.34
CA GLU A 263 2.43 11.88 3.80
C GLU A 263 1.46 13.09 3.77
N MET A 264 1.94 14.28 4.13
CA MET A 264 1.19 15.52 4.00
C MET A 264 0.85 15.85 2.54
N GLY A 265 1.72 15.47 1.59
CA GLY A 265 1.47 15.58 0.16
C GLY A 265 0.24 14.81 -0.27
N HIS A 266 0.08 13.55 0.17
CA HIS A 266 -1.13 12.77 -0.12
C HIS A 266 -2.40 13.45 0.37
N TYR A 267 -2.36 14.06 1.55
CA TYR A 267 -3.49 14.81 2.09
C TYR A 267 -3.79 16.06 1.28
N VAL A 268 -2.80 16.92 1.05
CA VAL A 268 -2.97 18.23 0.39
C VAL A 268 -3.37 18.08 -1.08
N LEU A 269 -2.79 17.10 -1.77
CA LEU A 269 -3.09 16.82 -3.18
C LEU A 269 -4.38 16.01 -3.37
N ASN A 270 -5.07 15.62 -2.29
CA ASN A 270 -6.32 14.87 -2.32
C ASN A 270 -6.20 13.49 -2.99
N HIS A 271 -5.04 12.84 -2.88
CA HIS A 271 -4.77 11.52 -3.49
C HIS A 271 -5.80 10.46 -3.04
N ILE A 272 -6.30 10.54 -1.80
CA ILE A 272 -7.37 9.65 -1.33
C ILE A 272 -8.65 9.73 -2.21
N TRP A 273 -9.02 10.92 -2.65
CA TRP A 273 -10.22 11.15 -3.48
C TRP A 273 -9.96 10.82 -4.94
N GLU A 274 -8.76 11.11 -5.44
CA GLU A 274 -8.32 10.72 -6.77
C GLU A 274 -8.30 9.19 -6.92
N MET A 275 -7.61 8.48 -6.03
CA MET A 275 -7.60 7.03 -5.99
C MET A 275 -9.02 6.47 -5.85
N PHE A 276 -9.85 7.06 -4.98
CA PHE A 276 -11.23 6.61 -4.82
C PHE A 276 -12.04 6.72 -6.13
N ALA A 277 -11.89 7.80 -6.89
CA ALA A 277 -12.53 7.97 -8.19
C ALA A 277 -11.98 7.00 -9.24
N MET A 278 -10.66 6.86 -9.33
CA MET A 278 -9.99 5.98 -10.30
C MET A 278 -10.28 4.50 -10.05
N PHE A 279 -10.22 4.07 -8.78
CA PHE A 279 -10.56 2.70 -8.40
C PHE A 279 -12.06 2.41 -8.50
N THR A 280 -12.93 3.41 -8.34
CA THR A 280 -14.36 3.28 -8.67
C THR A 280 -14.56 2.96 -10.14
N LEU A 281 -13.86 3.67 -11.04
CA LEU A 281 -13.93 3.41 -12.48
C LEU A 281 -13.41 2.02 -12.83
N LEU A 282 -12.26 1.63 -12.27
CA LEU A 282 -11.69 0.30 -12.48
C LEU A 282 -12.62 -0.81 -11.95
N LEU A 283 -13.25 -0.60 -10.80
CA LEU A 283 -14.23 -1.54 -10.26
C LEU A 283 -15.47 -1.66 -11.16
N ALA A 284 -15.95 -0.55 -11.74
CA ALA A 284 -17.05 -0.55 -12.69
C ALA A 284 -16.73 -1.38 -13.94
N ILE A 285 -15.52 -1.18 -14.49
CA ILE A 285 -15.00 -1.98 -15.61
C ILE A 285 -14.88 -3.45 -15.17
N GLY A 286 -14.35 -3.71 -13.98
CA GLY A 286 -14.19 -5.04 -13.42
C GLY A 286 -15.51 -5.80 -13.28
N PHE A 287 -16.57 -5.17 -12.77
CA PHE A 287 -17.90 -5.77 -12.72
C PHE A 287 -18.52 -5.97 -14.10
N ALA A 288 -18.32 -5.06 -15.05
CA ALA A 288 -18.78 -5.23 -16.43
C ALA A 288 -18.10 -6.42 -17.12
N VAL A 289 -16.77 -6.55 -16.98
CA VAL A 289 -15.98 -7.67 -17.50
C VAL A 289 -16.38 -8.97 -16.80
N THR A 290 -16.55 -8.94 -15.48
CA THR A 290 -17.00 -10.09 -14.67
C THR A 290 -18.38 -10.58 -15.11
N ASN A 291 -19.31 -9.68 -15.41
CA ASN A 291 -20.62 -10.05 -15.94
C ASN A 291 -20.51 -10.87 -17.24
N GLY A 292 -19.61 -10.46 -18.14
CA GLY A 292 -19.33 -11.17 -19.39
C GLY A 292 -18.64 -12.52 -19.17
N LEU A 293 -17.56 -12.53 -18.38
CA LEU A 293 -16.77 -13.73 -18.05
C LEU A 293 -17.60 -14.78 -17.31
N PHE A 294 -18.35 -14.36 -16.30
CA PHE A 294 -19.26 -15.22 -15.55
C PHE A 294 -20.32 -15.81 -16.49
N GLY A 295 -20.94 -14.98 -17.33
CA GLY A 295 -21.95 -15.43 -18.28
C GLY A 295 -21.39 -16.47 -19.27
N TRP A 296 -20.17 -16.27 -19.77
CA TRP A 296 -19.48 -17.24 -20.62
C TRP A 296 -19.19 -18.55 -19.87
N ALA A 297 -18.56 -18.49 -18.71
CA ALA A 297 -18.20 -19.67 -17.93
C ALA A 297 -19.44 -20.46 -17.49
N ASN A 298 -20.51 -19.77 -17.07
CA ASN A 298 -21.76 -20.40 -16.66
C ASN A 298 -22.48 -21.11 -17.83
N ARG A 299 -22.38 -20.60 -19.06
CA ARG A 299 -22.93 -21.31 -20.24
C ARG A 299 -22.22 -22.64 -20.52
N VAL A 300 -20.91 -22.70 -20.27
CA VAL A 300 -20.09 -23.88 -20.57
C VAL A 300 -20.10 -24.89 -19.42
N LEU A 301 -20.00 -24.41 -18.17
CA LEU A 301 -19.74 -25.23 -16.99
C LEU A 301 -20.84 -25.14 -15.92
N GLY A 302 -21.78 -24.20 -16.05
CA GLY A 302 -22.80 -23.91 -15.04
C GLY A 302 -23.68 -25.11 -14.68
N GLN A 303 -24.12 -25.90 -15.68
CA GLN A 303 -24.89 -27.12 -15.44
C GLN A 303 -24.11 -28.14 -14.59
N ARG A 304 -22.80 -28.30 -14.85
CA ARG A 304 -21.94 -29.20 -14.08
C ARG A 304 -21.76 -28.73 -12.65
N TRP A 305 -21.65 -27.42 -12.43
CA TRP A 305 -21.51 -26.82 -11.11
C TRP A 305 -22.84 -26.59 -10.38
N GLY A 306 -23.98 -26.81 -11.04
CA GLY A 306 -25.31 -26.60 -10.49
C GLY A 306 -25.62 -25.12 -10.21
N ILE A 307 -25.05 -24.21 -11.00
CA ILE A 307 -25.28 -22.76 -10.94
C ILE A 307 -26.36 -22.40 -11.95
N ALA A 308 -27.42 -21.74 -11.49
CA ALA A 308 -28.50 -21.29 -12.38
C ALA A 308 -28.10 -20.03 -13.17
N ASP A 309 -27.74 -18.97 -12.45
CA ASP A 309 -27.38 -17.67 -12.99
C ASP A 309 -26.48 -16.91 -12.01
N ILE A 310 -26.10 -15.67 -12.35
CA ILE A 310 -25.22 -14.84 -11.51
C ILE A 310 -25.84 -14.42 -10.17
N GLY A 311 -27.17 -14.41 -10.05
CA GLY A 311 -27.88 -14.19 -8.79
C GLY A 311 -27.96 -15.43 -7.90
N ASP A 312 -27.46 -16.57 -8.37
CA ASP A 312 -27.34 -17.79 -7.59
C ASP A 312 -26.09 -17.74 -6.70
N VAL A 313 -26.28 -17.79 -5.39
CA VAL A 313 -25.16 -17.69 -4.43
C VAL A 313 -24.15 -18.84 -4.54
N ALA A 314 -24.56 -20.00 -5.08
CA ALA A 314 -23.60 -21.07 -5.40
C ALA A 314 -22.57 -20.65 -6.47
N GLY A 315 -22.86 -19.59 -7.24
CA GLY A 315 -21.93 -18.98 -8.18
C GLY A 315 -20.89 -18.05 -7.55
N LEU A 316 -20.94 -17.75 -6.25
CA LEU A 316 -19.98 -16.85 -5.60
C LEU A 316 -18.51 -17.21 -5.86
N PRO A 317 -18.06 -18.48 -5.78
CA PRO A 317 -16.68 -18.81 -6.12
C PRO A 317 -16.31 -18.45 -7.56
N LEU A 318 -17.24 -18.60 -8.51
CA LEU A 318 -17.03 -18.22 -9.91
C LEU A 318 -17.00 -16.69 -10.08
N LEU A 319 -17.88 -15.97 -9.37
CA LEU A 319 -17.90 -14.51 -9.37
C LEU A 319 -16.56 -13.94 -8.87
N ILE A 320 -16.06 -14.44 -7.73
CA ILE A 320 -14.76 -14.07 -7.17
C ILE A 320 -13.64 -14.43 -8.15
N ALA A 321 -13.63 -15.65 -8.71
CA ALA A 321 -12.60 -16.05 -9.67
C ALA A 321 -12.54 -15.15 -10.91
N CYS A 322 -13.69 -14.77 -11.48
CA CYS A 322 -13.75 -13.85 -12.62
C CYS A 322 -13.22 -12.46 -12.25
N LEU A 323 -13.57 -11.96 -11.06
CA LEU A 323 -13.09 -10.67 -10.57
C LEU A 323 -11.58 -10.70 -10.28
N SER A 324 -11.06 -11.80 -9.72
CA SER A 324 -9.63 -12.02 -9.51
C SER A 324 -8.84 -12.04 -10.82
N VAL A 325 -9.37 -12.68 -11.88
CA VAL A 325 -8.74 -12.65 -13.22
C VAL A 325 -8.64 -11.23 -13.73
N PHE A 326 -9.70 -10.44 -13.59
CA PHE A 326 -9.68 -9.04 -13.99
C PHE A 326 -8.61 -8.24 -13.22
N PHE A 327 -8.62 -8.31 -11.88
CA PHE A 327 -7.68 -7.53 -11.07
C PHE A 327 -6.22 -7.96 -11.25
N PHE A 328 -5.96 -9.26 -11.44
CA PHE A 328 -4.62 -9.75 -11.76
C PHE A 328 -4.08 -9.17 -13.08
N VAL A 329 -4.94 -9.03 -14.09
CA VAL A 329 -4.56 -8.40 -15.38
C VAL A 329 -4.45 -6.89 -15.24
N ALA A 330 -5.25 -6.27 -14.36
CA ALA A 330 -5.26 -4.84 -14.12
C ALA A 330 -4.10 -4.37 -13.21
N THR A 331 -3.32 -5.26 -12.60
CA THR A 331 -2.23 -4.91 -11.66
C THR A 331 -1.32 -3.78 -12.15
N PRO A 332 -0.82 -3.75 -13.41
CA PRO A 332 0.04 -2.65 -13.87
C PRO A 332 -0.67 -1.29 -13.91
N VAL A 333 -1.99 -1.28 -14.10
CA VAL A 333 -2.81 -0.06 -14.07
C VAL A 333 -2.94 0.45 -12.63
N PHE A 334 -3.22 -0.44 -11.68
CA PHE A 334 -3.23 -0.11 -10.25
C PHE A 334 -1.89 0.47 -9.81
N ASN A 335 -0.81 -0.25 -10.13
CA ASN A 335 0.55 0.16 -9.82
C ASN A 335 0.89 1.53 -10.41
N THR A 336 0.44 1.83 -11.64
CA THR A 336 0.69 3.12 -12.28
C THR A 336 -0.08 4.26 -11.63
N ILE A 337 -1.34 4.05 -11.23
CA ILE A 337 -2.13 5.06 -10.52
C ILE A 337 -1.41 5.42 -9.22
N ILE A 338 -1.12 4.42 -8.38
CA ILE A 338 -0.43 4.63 -7.10
C ILE A 338 0.93 5.31 -7.31
N ARG A 339 1.75 4.81 -8.26
CA ARG A 339 3.09 5.36 -8.51
C ARG A 339 3.08 6.82 -8.96
N THR A 340 1.98 7.27 -9.57
CA THR A 340 1.82 8.66 -9.98
C THR A 340 1.61 9.54 -8.75
N ASP A 341 0.64 9.20 -7.90
CA ASP A 341 0.37 9.88 -6.63
C ASP A 341 1.61 9.92 -5.72
N GLU A 342 2.37 8.82 -5.65
CA GLU A 342 3.63 8.73 -4.90
C GLU A 342 4.70 9.71 -5.42
N ALA A 343 4.84 9.82 -6.74
CA ALA A 343 5.79 10.76 -7.33
C ALA A 343 5.38 12.22 -7.10
N GLU A 344 4.08 12.51 -7.11
CA GLU A 344 3.55 13.83 -6.80
C GLU A 344 3.74 14.18 -5.31
N ALA A 345 3.52 13.21 -4.42
CA ALA A 345 3.76 13.35 -2.98
C ALA A 345 5.24 13.56 -2.66
N ASP A 346 6.16 12.91 -3.38
CA ASP A 346 7.61 13.15 -3.27
C ASP A 346 7.99 14.59 -3.62
N ILE A 347 7.49 15.11 -4.75
CA ILE A 347 7.76 16.50 -5.17
C ILE A 347 7.16 17.48 -4.16
N PHE A 348 5.94 17.22 -3.68
CA PHE A 348 5.32 18.04 -2.64
C PHE A 348 6.18 18.04 -1.37
N GLY A 349 6.55 16.85 -0.88
CA GLY A 349 7.29 16.67 0.35
C GLY A 349 8.67 17.33 0.31
N LEU A 350 9.38 17.23 -0.82
CA LEU A 350 10.64 17.94 -1.04
C LEU A 350 10.48 19.47 -0.93
N ASN A 351 9.41 20.03 -1.50
CA ASN A 351 9.14 21.46 -1.40
C ASN A 351 8.72 21.90 0.00
N ALA A 352 8.01 21.04 0.73
CA ALA A 352 7.47 21.35 2.06
C ALA A 352 8.51 21.19 3.18
N ALA A 353 9.24 20.07 3.22
CA ALA A 353 10.26 19.81 4.23
C ALA A 353 11.62 20.43 3.89
N ARG A 354 11.96 20.52 2.60
CA ARG A 354 13.28 20.97 2.11
C ARG A 354 14.45 20.10 2.60
N GLU A 355 14.19 18.80 2.78
CA GLU A 355 15.16 17.80 3.30
C GLU A 355 15.57 16.77 2.21
N PRO A 356 16.21 17.18 1.09
CA PRO A 356 16.51 16.25 -0.01
C PRO A 356 17.43 15.09 0.39
N ASP A 357 18.40 15.32 1.28
CA ASP A 357 19.27 14.25 1.79
C ASP A 357 18.49 13.31 2.72
N GLY A 358 17.53 13.82 3.50
CA GLY A 358 16.61 13.02 4.32
C GLY A 358 15.69 12.12 3.49
N PHE A 359 15.21 12.60 2.34
CA PHE A 359 14.49 11.79 1.35
C PHE A 359 15.39 10.68 0.78
N ALA A 360 16.64 11.00 0.46
CA ALA A 360 17.58 10.02 -0.08
C ALA A 360 17.94 8.92 0.94
N THR A 361 18.24 9.28 2.19
CA THR A 361 18.53 8.32 3.26
C THR A 361 17.31 7.49 3.63
N THR A 362 16.12 8.09 3.64
CA THR A 362 14.85 7.34 3.83
C THR A 362 14.65 6.31 2.73
N ALA A 363 14.89 6.66 1.46
CA ALA A 363 14.78 5.72 0.34
C ALA A 363 15.76 4.54 0.48
N LEU A 364 16.97 4.80 0.99
CA LEU A 364 17.94 3.75 1.32
C LEU A 364 17.46 2.88 2.49
N ARG A 365 16.88 3.47 3.55
CA ARG A 365 16.35 2.71 4.69
C ARG A 365 15.19 1.79 4.28
N LEU A 366 14.29 2.30 3.45
CA LEU A 366 13.20 1.54 2.85
C LEU A 366 13.71 0.40 1.95
N SER A 367 14.99 0.41 1.56
CA SER A 367 15.57 -0.69 0.81
C SER A 367 15.63 -1.99 1.61
N SER A 368 15.44 -1.99 2.93
CA SER A 368 15.24 -3.22 3.72
C SER A 368 14.13 -4.12 3.17
N TYR A 369 13.12 -3.54 2.52
CA TYR A 369 11.96 -4.27 1.96
C TYR A 369 11.48 -3.75 0.61
N ARG A 370 12.20 -2.82 -0.02
CA ARG A 370 11.90 -2.30 -1.36
C ARG A 370 13.14 -2.32 -2.24
N LYS A 371 13.08 -3.05 -3.36
CA LYS A 371 14.21 -3.11 -4.30
C LYS A 371 14.57 -1.71 -4.80
N ILE A 372 15.85 -1.37 -4.72
CA ILE A 372 16.31 0.01 -4.93
C ILE A 372 16.45 0.38 -6.42
N GLU A 373 16.91 -0.57 -7.24
CA GLU A 373 17.26 -0.35 -8.65
C GLU A 373 16.66 -1.45 -9.54
N PRO A 374 15.38 -1.35 -9.88
CA PRO A 374 14.75 -2.21 -10.87
C PRO A 374 15.12 -1.84 -12.31
N GLY A 375 14.89 -2.78 -13.23
CA GLY A 375 14.89 -2.45 -14.66
C GLY A 375 13.64 -1.63 -15.05
N PRO A 376 13.65 -0.87 -16.17
CA PRO A 376 12.51 -0.02 -16.55
C PRO A 376 11.19 -0.77 -16.74
N LEU A 377 11.24 -1.99 -17.29
CA LEU A 377 10.06 -2.83 -17.46
C LEU A 377 9.57 -3.43 -16.14
N GLU A 378 10.50 -3.73 -15.24
CA GLU A 378 10.19 -4.23 -13.91
C GLU A 378 9.47 -3.14 -13.10
N GLU A 379 10.00 -1.92 -13.10
CA GLU A 379 9.37 -0.77 -12.44
C GLU A 379 7.98 -0.49 -13.02
N TRP A 380 7.86 -0.39 -14.35
CA TRP A 380 6.57 -0.10 -14.98
C TRP A 380 5.49 -1.12 -14.62
N PHE A 381 5.83 -2.41 -14.58
CA PHE A 381 4.86 -3.49 -14.39
C PHE A 381 4.61 -3.82 -12.90
N MET A 382 5.66 -3.91 -12.08
CA MET A 382 5.60 -4.50 -10.73
C MET A 382 5.58 -3.47 -9.60
N PHE A 383 6.10 -2.25 -9.83
CA PHE A 383 6.24 -1.27 -8.75
C PHE A 383 5.02 -0.37 -8.65
N ASP A 384 4.41 -0.35 -7.48
CA ASP A 384 3.37 0.61 -7.09
C ASP A 384 3.94 1.95 -6.58
N HIS A 385 5.21 2.01 -6.21
CA HIS A 385 5.92 3.24 -5.84
C HIS A 385 7.10 3.50 -6.77
N PRO A 386 7.58 4.73 -6.94
CA PRO A 386 8.84 4.99 -7.63
C PRO A 386 9.98 4.19 -6.97
N SER A 387 10.90 3.66 -7.78
CA SER A 387 12.06 2.96 -7.25
C SER A 387 12.89 3.83 -6.32
N GLY A 388 13.62 3.21 -5.38
CA GLY A 388 14.49 3.96 -4.47
C GLY A 388 15.49 4.86 -5.23
N ARG A 389 16.06 4.38 -6.33
CA ARG A 389 16.87 5.20 -7.25
C ARG A 389 16.10 6.40 -7.81
N ALA A 390 14.88 6.21 -8.29
CA ALA A 390 14.08 7.31 -8.83
C ALA A 390 13.81 8.38 -7.77
N ARG A 391 13.52 7.97 -6.52
CA ARG A 391 13.30 8.89 -5.40
C ARG A 391 14.57 9.65 -5.01
N VAL A 392 15.70 8.95 -4.86
CA VAL A 392 17.01 9.57 -4.61
C VAL A 392 17.35 10.56 -5.73
N PHE A 393 17.18 10.17 -6.99
CA PHE A 393 17.45 11.03 -8.13
C PHE A 393 16.57 12.28 -8.14
N MET A 394 15.28 12.14 -7.86
CA MET A 394 14.36 13.27 -7.74
C MET A 394 14.80 14.24 -6.64
N ALA A 395 15.18 13.73 -5.47
CA ALA A 395 15.67 14.54 -4.37
C ALA A 395 16.96 15.29 -4.73
N MET A 396 17.91 14.61 -5.38
CA MET A 396 19.17 15.24 -5.82
C MET A 396 18.95 16.25 -6.95
N GLN A 397 17.99 16.01 -7.85
CA GLN A 397 17.60 16.97 -8.88
C GLN A 397 16.96 18.21 -8.27
N TRP A 398 16.09 18.04 -7.28
CA TRP A 398 15.51 19.16 -6.53
C TRP A 398 16.60 19.98 -5.84
N LYS A 399 17.53 19.32 -5.15
CA LYS A 399 18.67 19.93 -4.46
C LYS A 399 19.55 20.75 -5.41
N ALA A 400 19.87 20.23 -6.60
CA ALA A 400 20.61 20.94 -7.63
C ALA A 400 19.92 22.27 -8.00
N GLY A 401 18.61 22.22 -8.27
CA GLY A 401 17.83 23.41 -8.61
C GLY A 401 17.85 24.47 -7.49
N GLN A 402 17.74 24.05 -6.22
CA GLN A 402 17.83 24.99 -5.09
C GLN A 402 19.22 25.61 -4.94
N LEU A 403 20.28 24.83 -5.13
CA LEU A 403 21.66 25.32 -5.09
C LEU A 403 21.94 26.32 -6.23
N GLU A 404 21.44 26.06 -7.43
CA GLU A 404 21.52 26.99 -8.57
C GLU A 404 20.79 28.32 -8.28
N MET A 405 19.69 28.27 -7.53
CA MET A 405 18.95 29.46 -7.07
C MET A 405 19.60 30.17 -5.88
N GLY A 406 20.68 29.62 -5.30
CA GLY A 406 21.36 30.20 -4.14
C GLY A 406 20.59 30.04 -2.82
N ALA A 407 19.82 28.98 -2.67
CA ALA A 407 19.11 28.66 -1.43
C ALA A 407 20.11 28.48 -0.27
N ALA A 408 19.98 29.27 0.79
CA ALA A 408 20.94 29.32 1.89
C ALA A 408 20.80 28.16 2.89
N ASP A 409 19.68 27.46 2.85
CA ASP A 409 19.36 26.27 3.66
C ASP A 409 19.87 24.98 3.02
N GLN A 410 20.52 25.05 1.85
CA GLN A 410 21.02 23.90 1.12
C GLN A 410 22.54 23.96 0.95
N THR A 411 23.20 22.81 1.04
CA THR A 411 24.65 22.65 0.83
C THR A 411 24.92 21.64 -0.29
N PRO A 412 25.98 21.77 -1.09
CA PRO A 412 26.37 20.73 -2.06
C PRO A 412 26.86 19.43 -1.39
N ASP A 413 27.18 19.45 -0.10
CA ASP A 413 27.62 18.26 0.64
C ASP A 413 26.48 17.23 0.75
N LEU A 414 26.82 15.95 0.64
CA LEU A 414 25.89 14.84 0.75
C LEU A 414 26.00 14.16 2.12
N ARG A 415 24.88 13.66 2.65
CA ARG A 415 24.84 12.87 3.90
C ARG A 415 25.21 11.39 3.66
N VAL A 416 26.34 11.14 2.99
CA VAL A 416 26.81 9.77 2.63
C VAL A 416 27.20 8.97 3.87
N ASP A 417 27.74 9.63 4.89
CA ASP A 417 28.04 9.03 6.19
C ASP A 417 26.78 8.42 6.85
N ARG A 418 25.64 9.12 6.77
CA ARG A 418 24.36 8.58 7.25
C ARG A 418 23.89 7.41 6.39
N ALA A 419 24.07 7.49 5.08
CA ALA A 419 23.74 6.42 4.15
C ALA A 419 24.59 5.14 4.37
N GLU A 420 25.87 5.30 4.72
CA GLU A 420 26.75 4.19 5.13
C GLU A 420 26.33 3.59 6.47
N ALA A 421 25.92 4.41 7.44
CA ALA A 421 25.36 3.94 8.71
C ALA A 421 24.10 3.11 8.50
N ILE A 422 23.18 3.57 7.63
CA ILE A 422 21.98 2.81 7.25
C ILE A 422 22.36 1.47 6.62
N ALA A 423 23.29 1.45 5.67
CA ALA A 423 23.74 0.21 5.06
C ALA A 423 24.30 -0.77 6.10
N ALA A 424 25.09 -0.30 7.06
CA ALA A 424 25.60 -1.11 8.15
C ALA A 424 24.49 -1.62 9.09
N GLU A 425 23.48 -0.80 9.42
CA GLU A 425 22.29 -1.21 10.17
C GLU A 425 21.56 -2.35 9.43
N LEU A 426 21.36 -2.21 8.12
CA LEU A 426 20.73 -3.23 7.28
C LEU A 426 21.54 -4.52 7.19
N GLU A 427 22.87 -4.44 7.07
CA GLU A 427 23.73 -5.62 7.09
C GLU A 427 23.71 -6.34 8.43
N ALA A 428 23.74 -5.60 9.54
CA ALA A 428 23.66 -6.17 10.89
C ALA A 428 22.34 -6.91 11.11
N ALA A 429 21.21 -6.31 10.71
CA ALA A 429 19.89 -6.93 10.78
C ALA A 429 19.75 -8.21 9.94
N ASN A 430 20.67 -8.46 8.99
CA ASN A 430 20.68 -9.65 8.13
C ASN A 430 21.55 -10.79 8.68
N ALA A 431 22.43 -10.51 9.65
CA ALA A 431 23.30 -11.49 10.27
C ALA A 431 22.64 -12.22 11.46
N GLU A 432 21.54 -11.69 11.98
CA GLU A 432 20.63 -12.29 12.96
C GLU A 432 19.62 -13.23 12.28
#